data_AF-A0A4Y8C9K7-F1
#
_entry.id   AF-A0A4Y8C9K7-F1
#
_cell.length_a   1.000
_cell.length_b   1.000
_cell.length_c   1.000
_cell.angle_alpha   90.00
_cell.angle_beta   90.00
_cell.angle_gamma   90.00
#
_symmetry.space_group_name_H-M   'P 1'
#
loop_
_entity.id
_entity.type
_entity.pdbx_description
1 polymer ?
#
loop_
_entity_poly.entity_id
_entity_poly.type
_entity_poly.pdbx_seq_one_letter_code
_entity_poly.pdbx_strand_id
1 'polypeptide(L)'
;QEFLKRFENSLKFKNDFFIPAISIHSPYSTHPSLAYFALDLAKKQNLLVSTHFLESKAENIWLRESKGGVKKWLENFTLHPKPLYAPKDFAKLFKGVRTLFTHCVYLKEYE
;
A
#
# COMPACT_ATOMS: atom_id res chain seq x y z
N GLN A 1 -13.07 11.31 2.41
CA GLN A 1 -14.53 11.16 2.58
C GLN A 1 -15.11 10.16 1.59
N GLU A 2 -14.77 10.22 0.31
CA GLU A 2 -15.28 9.28 -0.71
C GLU A 2 -14.97 7.80 -0.42
N PHE A 3 -13.77 7.47 0.05
CA PHE A 3 -13.39 6.10 0.43
C PHE A 3 -14.34 5.49 1.48
N LEU A 4 -14.60 6.21 2.58
CA LEU A 4 -15.46 5.72 3.67
C LEU A 4 -16.88 5.48 3.19
N LYS A 5 -17.44 6.39 2.38
CA LYS A 5 -18.78 6.23 1.80
C LYS A 5 -18.89 4.97 0.96
N ARG A 6 -17.89 4.68 0.12
CA ARG A 6 -17.84 3.45 -0.70
C ARG A 6 -17.68 2.20 0.16
N PHE A 7 -16.84 2.28 1.18
CA PHE A 7 -16.61 1.19 2.11
C PHE A 7 -17.87 0.86 2.94
N GLU A 8 -18.54 1.86 3.52
CA GLU A 8 -19.80 1.68 4.24
C GLU A 8 -20.90 1.13 3.33
N ASN A 9 -20.95 1.59 2.08
CA ASN A 9 -21.89 1.04 1.11
C ASN A 9 -21.59 -0.42 0.77
N SER A 10 -20.32 -0.82 0.63
CA SER A 10 -19.99 -2.24 0.36
C SER A 10 -20.34 -3.14 1.55
N LEU A 11 -20.20 -2.64 2.80
CA LEU A 11 -20.62 -3.36 3.99
C LEU A 11 -22.12 -3.69 4.00
N LYS A 12 -22.98 -2.84 3.43
CA LYS A 12 -24.44 -3.10 3.31
C LYS A 12 -24.79 -4.30 2.44
N PHE A 13 -23.88 -4.70 1.54
CA PHE A 13 -24.07 -5.83 0.62
C PHE A 13 -23.25 -7.06 1.01
N LYS A 14 -22.59 -7.04 2.18
CA LYS A 14 -21.78 -8.17 2.65
C LYS A 14 -22.61 -9.45 2.76
N ASN A 15 -22.10 -10.54 2.19
CA ASN A 15 -22.65 -11.89 2.30
C ASN A 15 -21.53 -12.92 2.04
N ASP A 16 -21.85 -14.21 2.01
CA ASP A 16 -20.87 -15.28 1.86
C ASP A 16 -20.10 -15.26 0.51
N PHE A 17 -20.67 -14.61 -0.51
CA PHE A 17 -20.08 -14.44 -1.84
C PHE A 17 -19.52 -13.03 -2.09
N PHE A 18 -19.78 -12.08 -1.19
CA PHE A 18 -19.30 -10.70 -1.29
C PHE A 18 -18.68 -10.25 0.03
N ILE A 19 -17.34 -10.21 0.08
CA ILE A 19 -16.57 -9.92 1.28
C ILE A 19 -15.84 -8.58 1.09
N PRO A 20 -16.31 -7.48 1.72
CA PRO A 20 -15.61 -6.21 1.72
C PRO A 20 -14.23 -6.32 2.36
N ALA A 21 -13.25 -5.70 1.72
CA ALA A 21 -11.85 -5.66 2.13
C ALA A 21 -11.25 -4.28 1.84
N ILE A 22 -10.02 -4.05 2.28
CA ILE A 22 -9.29 -2.80 2.04
C ILE A 22 -8.07 -3.07 1.16
N SER A 23 -7.75 -2.14 0.25
CA SER A 23 -6.51 -2.18 -0.50
C SER A 23 -5.72 -0.90 -0.30
N ILE A 24 -4.44 -1.05 0.04
CA ILE A 24 -3.45 0.02 0.09
C ILE A 24 -2.63 -0.13 -1.17
N HIS A 25 -2.66 0.87 -2.06
CA HIS A 25 -2.18 0.66 -3.43
C HIS A 25 -0.72 0.17 -3.50
N SER A 26 0.24 0.97 -3.05
CA SER A 26 1.66 0.62 -3.06
C SER A 26 2.48 1.58 -2.17
N PRO A 27 3.72 1.22 -1.76
CA PRO A 27 4.58 2.10 -0.97
C PRO A 27 5.00 3.38 -1.69
N TYR A 28 5.07 3.38 -3.03
CA TYR A 28 5.46 4.59 -3.77
C TYR A 28 4.32 5.61 -3.96
N SER A 29 3.07 5.23 -3.62
CA SER A 29 1.89 6.03 -3.97
C SER A 29 0.95 6.34 -2.80
N THR A 30 1.09 5.67 -1.65
CA THR A 30 0.19 5.88 -0.50
C THR A 30 0.92 6.57 0.64
N HIS A 31 0.41 7.74 1.07
CA HIS A 31 1.01 8.47 2.18
C HIS A 31 0.88 7.73 3.53
N PRO A 32 1.89 7.81 4.45
CA PRO A 32 1.86 7.11 5.73
C PRO A 32 0.57 7.32 6.54
N SER A 33 0.08 8.55 6.64
CA SER A 33 -1.17 8.83 7.37
C SER A 33 -2.38 8.06 6.81
N LEU A 34 -2.46 7.87 5.49
CA LEU A 34 -3.54 7.11 4.85
C LEU A 34 -3.35 5.60 5.04
N ALA A 35 -2.12 5.10 4.97
CA ALA A 35 -1.82 3.70 5.24
C ALA A 35 -2.16 3.33 6.69
N TYR A 36 -1.76 4.16 7.66
CA TYR A 36 -2.11 3.96 9.07
C TYR A 36 -3.62 3.99 9.30
N PHE A 37 -4.32 4.96 8.72
CA PHE A 37 -5.78 5.04 8.80
C PHE A 37 -6.46 3.77 8.25
N ALA A 38 -6.04 3.31 7.07
CA ALA A 38 -6.58 2.12 6.43
C ALA A 38 -6.33 0.84 7.25
N LEU A 39 -5.12 0.70 7.82
CA LEU A 39 -4.73 -0.45 8.64
C LEU A 39 -5.41 -0.45 10.01
N ASP A 40 -5.57 0.71 10.63
CA ASP A 40 -6.32 0.85 11.89
C ASP A 40 -7.80 0.46 11.68
N LEU A 41 -8.42 0.93 10.60
CA LEU A 41 -9.76 0.52 10.21
C LEU A 41 -9.86 -0.99 9.97
N ALA A 42 -8.89 -1.56 9.24
CA ALA A 42 -8.83 -3.00 8.98
C ALA A 42 -8.70 -3.82 10.27
N LYS A 43 -7.88 -3.38 11.22
CA LYS A 43 -7.73 -4.03 12.54
C LYS A 43 -9.03 -3.99 13.33
N LYS A 44 -9.65 -2.81 13.44
CA LYS A 44 -10.88 -2.60 14.21
C LYS A 44 -12.05 -3.43 13.68
N GLN A 45 -12.12 -3.65 12.36
CA GLN A 45 -13.21 -4.39 11.72
C GLN A 45 -12.83 -5.81 11.28
N ASN A 46 -11.62 -6.29 11.64
CA ASN A 46 -11.08 -7.59 11.26
C ASN A 46 -11.16 -7.88 9.75
N LEU A 47 -10.71 -6.92 8.93
CA LEU A 47 -10.79 -6.97 7.47
C LEU A 47 -9.53 -7.59 6.85
N LEU A 48 -9.70 -8.20 5.67
CA LEU A 48 -8.59 -8.52 4.78
C LEU A 48 -8.01 -7.25 4.17
N VAL A 49 -6.69 -7.25 3.99
CA VAL A 49 -5.98 -6.16 3.30
C VAL A 49 -5.20 -6.72 2.10
N SER A 50 -5.08 -5.94 1.03
CA SER A 50 -4.15 -6.21 -0.08
C SER A 50 -3.25 -5.00 -0.33
N THR A 51 -2.04 -5.24 -0.81
CA THR A 51 -1.12 -4.18 -1.28
C THR A 51 -0.19 -4.68 -2.37
N HIS A 52 0.11 -3.85 -3.37
CA HIS A 52 1.20 -4.14 -4.31
C HIS A 52 2.52 -3.77 -3.66
N PHE A 53 3.49 -4.69 -3.72
CA PHE A 53 4.75 -4.51 -3.03
C PHE A 53 5.91 -5.09 -3.84
N LEU A 54 6.91 -4.26 -4.14
CA LEU A 54 8.11 -4.65 -4.89
C LEU A 54 7.76 -5.38 -6.19
N GLU A 55 6.82 -4.79 -6.93
CA GLU A 55 6.32 -5.31 -8.20
C GLU A 55 7.34 -5.16 -9.32
N SER A 56 8.09 -4.05 -9.31
CA SER A 56 8.98 -3.68 -10.41
C SER A 56 10.37 -3.24 -9.94
N LYS A 57 11.35 -3.38 -10.85
CA LYS A 57 12.69 -2.83 -10.67
C LYS A 57 12.66 -1.33 -10.39
N ALA A 58 11.76 -0.60 -11.05
CA ALA A 58 11.62 0.84 -10.88
C ALA A 58 11.16 1.22 -9.47
N GLU A 59 10.18 0.50 -8.92
CA GLU A 59 9.76 0.65 -7.53
C GLU A 59 10.90 0.29 -6.56
N ASN A 60 11.59 -0.83 -6.79
CA ASN A 60 12.67 -1.29 -5.91
C ASN A 60 13.80 -0.25 -5.80
N ILE A 61 14.30 0.24 -6.95
CA ILE A 61 15.33 1.30 -7.00
C ILE A 61 14.82 2.58 -6.35
N TRP A 62 13.55 2.94 -6.56
CA TRP A 62 12.98 4.12 -5.94
C TRP A 62 13.00 4.05 -4.42
N LEU A 63 12.45 2.98 -3.83
CA LEU A 63 12.34 2.84 -2.38
C LEU A 63 13.70 2.71 -1.67
N ARG A 64 14.72 2.14 -2.34
CA ARG A 64 16.03 1.90 -1.74
C ARG A 64 17.04 3.01 -2.01
N GLU A 65 16.99 3.61 -3.19
CA GLU A 65 18.03 4.53 -3.67
C GLU A 65 17.51 5.92 -4.01
N SER A 66 16.20 6.18 -3.87
CA SER A 66 15.57 7.48 -4.11
C SER A 66 15.89 8.05 -5.52
N LYS A 67 15.91 7.16 -6.53
CA LYS A 67 16.18 7.50 -7.94
C LYS A 67 15.36 6.62 -8.90
N GLY A 68 15.57 6.80 -10.21
CA GLY A 68 14.97 5.95 -11.25
C GLY A 68 13.65 6.48 -11.81
N GLY A 69 12.90 5.61 -12.49
CA GLY A 69 11.71 5.98 -13.26
C GLY A 69 10.58 6.59 -12.41
N VAL A 70 10.34 6.05 -11.21
CA VAL A 70 9.31 6.57 -10.28
C VAL A 70 9.65 8.00 -9.84
N LYS A 71 10.93 8.30 -9.56
CA LYS A 71 11.39 9.66 -9.24
C LYS A 71 11.03 10.65 -10.36
N LYS A 72 11.45 10.32 -11.58
CA LYS A 72 11.21 11.17 -12.77
C LYS A 72 9.71 11.40 -13.00
N TRP A 73 8.89 10.38 -12.76
CA TRP A 73 7.45 10.50 -12.87
C TRP A 73 6.84 11.40 -11.77
N LEU A 74 7.28 11.25 -10.52
CA LEU A 74 6.82 12.06 -9.38
C LEU A 74 7.23 13.53 -9.49
N GLU A 75 8.37 13.83 -10.14
CA GLU A 75 8.84 15.20 -10.39
C GLU A 75 7.84 16.03 -11.23
N ASN A 76 6.93 15.39 -11.97
CA ASN A 76 5.83 16.08 -12.66
C ASN A 76 4.77 16.65 -11.71
N PHE A 77 4.72 16.17 -10.46
CA PHE A 77 3.69 16.54 -9.48
C PHE A 77 4.26 17.23 -8.25
N THR A 78 5.53 17.03 -7.93
CA THR A 78 6.15 17.56 -6.70
C THR A 78 7.63 17.80 -6.92
N LEU A 79 8.13 18.95 -6.44
CA LEU A 79 9.57 19.26 -6.47
C LEU A 79 10.33 18.35 -5.50
N HIS A 80 11.43 17.76 -5.98
CA HIS A 80 12.32 16.90 -5.20
C HIS A 80 11.61 15.79 -4.41
N PRO A 81 10.86 14.89 -5.09
CA PRO A 81 10.16 13.84 -4.40
C PRO A 81 11.15 12.92 -3.68
N LYS A 82 10.73 12.40 -2.54
CA LYS A 82 11.47 11.42 -1.73
C LYS A 82 10.58 10.20 -1.45
N PRO A 83 11.15 8.99 -1.36
CA PRO A 83 10.41 7.82 -0.93
C PRO A 83 9.81 8.03 0.46
N LEU A 84 8.54 7.65 0.62
CA LEU A 84 7.83 7.76 1.90
C LEU A 84 8.16 6.62 2.87
N TYR A 85 8.72 5.52 2.35
CA TYR A 85 9.08 4.33 3.11
C TYR A 85 10.37 3.72 2.60
N ALA A 86 11.11 3.08 3.51
CA ALA A 86 11.97 1.97 3.14
C ALA A 86 11.12 0.68 3.03
N PRO A 87 11.48 -0.31 2.19
CA PRO A 87 10.69 -1.53 2.01
C PRO A 87 10.36 -2.26 3.31
N LYS A 88 11.36 -2.38 4.21
CA LYS A 88 11.20 -3.02 5.52
C LYS A 88 10.18 -2.31 6.41
N ASP A 89 10.17 -0.98 6.39
CA ASP A 89 9.30 -0.20 7.25
C ASP A 89 7.86 -0.20 6.74
N PHE A 90 7.66 -0.20 5.41
CA PHE A 90 6.35 -0.40 4.81
C PHE A 90 5.76 -1.77 5.20
N ALA A 91 6.53 -2.85 5.06
CA ALA A 91 6.08 -4.20 5.41
C ALA A 91 5.70 -4.33 6.91
N LYS A 92 6.44 -3.68 7.81
CA LYS A 92 6.14 -3.67 9.26
C LYS A 92 4.77 -3.07 9.59
N LEU A 93 4.26 -2.13 8.79
CA LEU A 93 2.96 -1.48 9.05
C LEU A 93 1.82 -2.52 9.15
N PHE A 94 1.91 -3.56 8.33
CA PHE A 94 0.89 -4.61 8.21
C PHE A 94 0.94 -5.65 9.33
N LYS A 95 1.86 -5.51 10.30
CA LYS A 95 1.95 -6.44 11.44
C LYS A 95 0.61 -6.53 12.19
N GLY A 96 0.14 -7.77 12.36
CA GLY A 96 -1.12 -8.07 13.03
C GLY A 96 -2.37 -7.86 12.16
N VAL A 97 -2.22 -7.66 10.85
CA VAL A 97 -3.31 -7.61 9.88
C VAL A 97 -3.13 -8.73 8.87
N ARG A 98 -4.21 -9.44 8.52
CA ARG A 98 -4.15 -10.45 7.47
C ARG A 98 -4.06 -9.77 6.11
N THR A 99 -2.86 -9.76 5.53
CA THR A 99 -2.55 -9.00 4.33
C THR A 99 -2.04 -9.89 3.20
N LEU A 100 -2.58 -9.70 1.99
CA LEU A 100 -2.02 -10.18 0.74
C LEU A 100 -1.00 -9.17 0.20
N PHE A 101 0.26 -9.57 0.14
CA PHE A 101 1.30 -8.82 -0.56
C PHE A 101 1.36 -9.31 -2.02
N THR A 102 0.87 -8.50 -2.92
CA THR A 102 0.77 -8.82 -4.35
C THR A 102 2.09 -8.50 -5.07
N HIS A 103 2.45 -9.34 -6.04
CA HIS A 103 3.69 -9.34 -6.82
C HIS A 103 4.93 -9.83 -6.08
N CYS A 104 5.55 -9.02 -5.22
CA CYS A 104 6.78 -9.37 -4.50
C CYS A 104 7.95 -9.86 -5.39
N VAL A 105 7.95 -9.53 -6.69
CA VAL A 105 8.93 -10.03 -7.66
C VAL A 105 10.36 -9.61 -7.27
N TYR A 106 10.50 -8.43 -6.68
CA TYR A 106 11.78 -7.81 -6.33
C TYR A 106 12.12 -7.94 -4.83
N LEU A 107 11.47 -8.85 -4.09
CA LEU A 107 11.69 -9.03 -2.65
C LEU A 107 13.10 -9.55 -2.33
N LYS A 108 13.61 -10.50 -3.13
CA LYS A 108 14.87 -11.22 -2.88
C LYS A 108 16.12 -10.61 -3.51
N GLU A 109 16.01 -9.49 -4.23
CA GLU A 109 17.17 -8.94 -4.96
C GLU A 109 18.32 -8.43 -4.06
N TYR A 110 18.14 -8.38 -2.74
CA TYR A 110 19.13 -7.85 -1.79
C TYR A 110 19.10 -8.58 -0.44
N GLU A 111 18.74 -9.88 -0.42
CA GLU A 111 19.12 -10.78 0.70
C GLU A 111 20.61 -11.15 0.61
#